data_AF-G0HJN5-F1
#
_entry.id   AF-G0HJN5-F1
#
_cell.length_a   1.000
_cell.length_b   1.000
_cell.length_c   1.000
_cell.angle_alpha   90.00
_cell.angle_beta   90.00
_cell.angle_gamma   90.00
#
_symmetry.space_group_name_H-M   'P 1'
#
loop_
_entity.id
_entity.type
_entity.pdbx_description
1 polymer ?
#
loop_
_entity_poly.entity_id
_entity_poly.type
_entity_poly.pdbx_seq_one_letter_code
_entity_poly.pdbx_strand_id
1 'polypeptide(L)'
;MAGAKVWKALFVMFVSMALVAVPFVSADTEANSGGQFSIGAVAPQVTDVKFYEQDGKTETTQATPGNKYWINITVSDLNTMDDIKEITIWFYYDTDNTQAGGLPAGDTSSSSYVILKYVRTPYSDQPGTWKFYDATGSEIGTTFGTWQIVNQSDPDVWEQSTGTFSVEIIVGKTAKEANDGVATGDWDFQVKVIDDSNSESDPYTGYGYTINWYGEIYVTPNFAFGIVSPQSNNNPVTSPNTGYLDVYVVSNGNYDVNVKSDTQWIGVTDSTGYVNVTTATPGDKKILLKINANNDAGSASAIATTYTVWLDNQNGPTGDGDASAGNGAHHYAYLWLDVGSNIAQDTYVGHVYFQVTNA
;
A
#
# COMPACT_ATOMS: atom_id res chain seq x y z
N MET A 1 -18.25 1.02 60.47
CA MET A 1 -17.99 0.71 59.05
C MET A 1 -16.50 0.42 58.97
N ALA A 2 -16.02 -0.83 58.94
CA ALA A 2 -16.09 -1.79 57.82
C ALA A 2 -15.58 -1.13 56.52
N GLY A 3 -14.51 -1.57 55.86
CA GLY A 3 -13.74 -2.80 55.98
C GLY A 3 -12.42 -2.74 55.17
N ALA A 4 -11.57 -3.72 55.45
CA ALA A 4 -10.19 -3.86 55.01
C ALA A 4 -9.98 -4.50 53.62
N LYS A 5 -8.73 -4.47 53.13
CA LYS A 5 -7.87 -5.57 52.58
C LYS A 5 -6.72 -4.91 51.76
N VAL A 6 -5.43 -4.88 52.17
CA VAL A 6 -4.38 -5.94 52.23
C VAL A 6 -4.34 -6.77 50.93
N TRP A 7 -3.23 -6.87 50.19
CA TRP A 7 -2.04 -7.75 50.33
C TRP A 7 -0.86 -7.13 49.52
N LYS A 8 0.35 -6.86 50.03
CA LYS A 8 1.50 -7.73 50.40
C LYS A 8 1.97 -8.73 49.33
N ALA A 9 3.17 -8.48 48.79
CA ALA A 9 4.14 -9.54 48.50
C ALA A 9 5.50 -9.16 49.13
N LEU A 10 6.04 -10.13 49.84
CA LEU A 10 7.18 -10.09 50.74
C LEU A 10 8.35 -10.74 49.98
N PHE A 11 9.53 -10.14 49.95
CA PHE A 11 10.74 -10.85 49.51
C PHE A 11 11.74 -10.88 50.67
N VAL A 12 12.07 -12.09 51.10
CA VAL A 12 13.03 -12.39 52.17
C VAL A 12 14.19 -13.13 51.52
N MET A 13 15.41 -12.68 51.78
CA MET A 13 16.58 -13.54 51.62
C MET A 13 17.54 -13.25 52.77
N PHE A 14 17.75 -14.26 53.63
CA PHE A 14 18.74 -14.26 54.70
C PHE A 14 20.00 -14.96 54.19
N VAL A 15 21.16 -14.32 54.34
CA VAL A 15 22.47 -14.99 54.32
C VAL A 15 23.24 -14.49 55.54
N SER A 16 23.59 -15.42 56.42
CA SER A 16 24.35 -15.17 57.65
C SER A 16 25.86 -15.12 57.37
N MET A 17 26.54 -14.07 57.85
CA MET A 17 28.01 -14.03 57.93
C MET A 17 28.43 -13.89 59.39
N ALA A 18 29.22 -14.85 59.88
CA ALA A 18 29.83 -14.80 61.20
C ALA A 18 31.12 -13.96 61.15
N LEU A 19 31.20 -12.89 61.95
CA LEU A 19 32.40 -12.08 62.12
C LEU A 19 33.23 -12.60 63.30
N VAL A 20 34.51 -12.89 63.07
CA VAL A 20 35.53 -13.02 64.12
C VAL A 20 36.36 -11.73 64.12
N ALA A 21 36.33 -10.98 65.21
CA ALA A 21 37.09 -9.74 65.36
C ALA A 21 38.47 -9.99 65.97
N VAL A 22 39.52 -9.46 65.34
CA VAL A 22 40.85 -9.25 65.95
C VAL A 22 41.12 -7.75 65.92
N PRO A 23 41.48 -7.10 67.05
CA PRO A 23 41.63 -5.66 67.10
C PRO A 23 43.02 -5.24 66.58
N PHE A 24 43.04 -4.43 65.54
CA PHE A 24 44.16 -3.54 65.23
C PHE A 24 43.63 -2.11 65.15
N VAL A 25 44.21 -1.23 65.99
CA VAL A 25 43.86 0.18 66.11
C VAL A 25 44.84 0.98 65.27
N SER A 26 44.38 1.45 64.12
CA SER A 26 44.84 2.70 63.52
C SER A 26 43.63 3.62 63.40
N ALA A 27 43.74 4.84 63.94
CA ALA A 27 42.66 5.80 63.95
C ALA A 27 42.48 6.42 62.56
N ASP A 28 41.67 5.78 61.72
CA ASP A 28 40.86 6.49 60.73
C ASP A 28 39.67 7.11 61.47
N THR A 29 39.49 8.43 61.36
CA THR A 29 38.36 9.15 61.98
C THR A 29 37.04 9.02 61.22
N GLU A 30 37.03 8.24 60.13
CA GLU A 30 35.84 7.92 59.37
C GLU A 30 35.83 6.42 59.02
N ALA A 31 34.72 5.75 59.32
CA ALA A 31 34.43 4.41 58.84
C ALA A 31 33.27 4.52 57.84
N ASN A 32 33.43 3.95 56.65
CA ASN A 32 32.36 3.88 55.65
C ASN A 32 31.75 2.47 55.59
N SER A 33 30.51 2.41 55.15
CA SER A 33 29.83 1.17 54.78
C SER A 33 29.12 1.43 53.46
N GLY A 34 29.35 0.57 52.48
CA GLY A 34 28.66 0.60 51.19
C GLY A 34 27.49 -0.36 51.18
N GLY A 35 26.36 0.08 50.62
CA GLY A 35 25.24 -0.77 50.24
C GLY A 35 25.09 -0.81 48.72
N GLN A 36 24.53 -1.89 48.19
CA GLN A 36 24.21 -2.03 46.77
C GLN A 36 22.80 -2.60 46.61
N PHE A 37 22.14 -2.26 45.51
CA PHE A 37 20.90 -2.87 45.05
C PHE A 37 20.93 -2.98 43.52
N SER A 38 20.03 -3.78 42.95
CA SER A 38 19.84 -3.92 41.51
C SER A 38 18.36 -3.74 41.18
N ILE A 39 18.07 -3.08 40.07
CA ILE A 39 16.72 -2.94 39.51
C ILE A 39 16.57 -3.98 38.40
N GLY A 40 15.42 -4.64 38.32
CA GLY A 40 15.11 -5.58 37.25
C GLY A 40 14.67 -4.88 35.96
N ALA A 41 14.75 -5.60 34.84
CA ALA A 41 14.15 -5.16 33.58
C ALA A 41 12.62 -5.18 33.67
N VAL A 42 12.00 -4.25 32.96
CA VAL A 42 10.56 -4.01 32.86
C VAL A 42 10.27 -3.92 31.37
N ALA A 43 9.25 -4.64 30.92
CA ALA A 43 8.89 -4.62 29.50
C ALA A 43 8.46 -3.20 29.04
N PRO A 44 8.82 -2.80 27.82
CA PRO A 44 8.35 -1.56 27.23
C PRO A 44 6.84 -1.63 26.95
N GLN A 45 6.25 -0.49 26.63
CA GLN A 45 4.84 -0.34 26.30
C GLN A 45 4.68 0.56 25.08
N VAL A 46 3.79 0.19 24.16
CA VAL A 46 3.30 1.11 23.13
C VAL A 46 2.11 1.86 23.72
N THR A 47 2.22 3.18 23.79
CA THR A 47 1.21 4.04 24.43
C THR A 47 0.28 4.72 23.44
N ASP A 48 0.73 4.95 22.22
CA ASP A 48 -0.06 5.56 21.15
C ASP A 48 0.55 5.24 19.78
N VAL A 49 -0.31 5.10 18.77
CA VAL A 49 0.11 4.96 17.36
C VAL A 49 -0.83 5.79 16.50
N LYS A 50 -0.26 6.71 15.71
CA LYS A 50 -1.01 7.66 14.89
C LYS A 50 -0.47 7.74 13.48
N PHE A 51 -1.39 7.98 12.54
CA PHE A 51 -1.10 8.12 11.13
C PHE A 51 -1.33 9.57 10.73
N TYR A 52 -0.43 10.11 9.94
CA TYR A 52 -0.50 11.47 9.45
C TYR A 52 -0.33 11.50 7.93
N GLU A 53 -0.92 12.50 7.29
CA GLU A 53 -0.62 12.82 5.90
C GLU A 53 0.87 13.19 5.72
N GLN A 54 1.28 13.42 4.47
CA GLN A 54 2.67 13.73 4.11
C GLN A 54 3.26 14.95 4.87
N ASP A 55 2.43 15.86 5.37
CA ASP A 55 2.87 17.02 6.14
C ASP A 55 3.37 16.68 7.56
N GLY A 56 3.13 15.45 8.03
CA GLY A 56 3.49 14.96 9.36
C GLY A 56 2.69 15.61 10.50
N LYS A 57 1.55 16.23 10.20
CA LYS A 57 0.75 17.02 11.15
C LYS A 57 -0.75 16.74 11.10
N THR A 58 -1.28 16.48 9.92
CA THR A 58 -2.71 16.22 9.72
C THR A 58 -2.98 14.74 9.97
N GLU A 59 -3.59 14.41 11.11
CA GLU A 59 -3.93 13.03 11.48
C GLU A 59 -4.99 12.46 10.52
N THR A 60 -4.83 11.20 10.11
CA THR A 60 -5.74 10.52 9.18
C THR A 60 -5.90 9.05 9.55
N THR A 61 -7.05 8.47 9.21
CA THR A 61 -7.28 7.00 9.21
C THR A 61 -7.53 6.47 7.80
N GLN A 62 -7.34 7.32 6.79
CA GLN A 62 -7.52 7.01 5.39
C GLN A 62 -6.22 7.21 4.62
N ALA A 63 -5.90 6.27 3.75
CA ALA A 63 -4.80 6.36 2.82
C ALA A 63 -5.26 6.23 1.37
N THR A 64 -4.50 6.85 0.48
CA THR A 64 -4.59 6.70 -0.97
C THR A 64 -3.30 6.06 -1.46
N PRO A 65 -3.36 4.94 -2.20
CA PRO A 65 -2.18 4.29 -2.74
C PRO A 65 -1.27 5.24 -3.53
N GLY A 66 0.04 5.06 -3.44
CA GLY A 66 1.05 5.91 -4.08
C GLY A 66 1.38 7.22 -3.34
N ASN A 67 0.58 7.62 -2.34
CA ASN A 67 0.87 8.81 -1.52
C ASN A 67 1.72 8.46 -0.29
N LYS A 68 2.34 9.51 0.29
CA LYS A 68 3.16 9.41 1.50
C LYS A 68 2.36 9.63 2.78
N TYR A 69 2.66 8.86 3.81
CA TYR A 69 2.06 8.96 5.14
C TYR A 69 3.11 8.74 6.23
N TRP A 70 3.00 9.47 7.33
CA TRP A 70 3.81 9.25 8.53
C TRP A 70 3.07 8.34 9.51
N ILE A 71 3.81 7.43 10.13
CA ILE A 71 3.35 6.62 11.26
C ILE A 71 4.19 6.99 12.46
N ASN A 72 3.55 7.52 13.51
CA ASN A 72 4.21 7.87 14.76
C ASN A 72 3.83 6.86 15.83
N ILE A 73 4.83 6.29 16.49
CA ILE A 73 4.69 5.27 17.52
C ILE A 73 5.29 5.81 18.80
N THR A 74 4.45 6.05 19.81
CA THR A 74 4.90 6.54 21.11
C THR A 74 5.12 5.36 22.04
N VAL A 75 6.38 5.16 22.41
CA VAL A 75 6.83 4.07 23.29
C VAL A 75 7.13 4.65 24.66
N SER A 76 6.80 3.89 25.71
CA SER A 76 7.23 4.15 27.07
C SER A 76 7.97 2.94 27.64
N ASP A 77 9.06 3.19 28.37
CA ASP A 77 9.79 2.19 29.14
C ASP A 77 10.13 2.75 30.52
N LEU A 78 9.91 1.98 31.59
CA LEU A 78 10.20 2.39 32.96
C LEU A 78 11.68 2.31 33.32
N ASN A 79 12.47 1.50 32.61
CA ASN A 79 13.92 1.45 32.76
C ASN A 79 14.57 2.59 31.99
N THR A 80 14.50 2.58 30.66
CA THR A 80 14.99 3.63 29.77
C THR A 80 14.50 3.38 28.36
N MET A 81 14.26 4.40 27.54
CA MET A 81 14.03 4.16 26.11
C MET A 81 15.30 3.75 25.35
N ASP A 82 16.47 4.01 25.92
CA ASP A 82 17.72 3.74 25.25
C ASP A 82 17.99 2.22 25.08
N ASP A 83 17.29 1.38 25.84
CA ASP A 83 17.38 -0.07 25.76
C ASP A 83 16.45 -0.70 24.70
N ILE A 84 15.56 0.09 24.08
CA ILE A 84 14.71 -0.38 22.99
C ILE A 84 15.59 -0.84 21.83
N LYS A 85 15.40 -2.09 21.38
CA LYS A 85 16.15 -2.67 20.26
C LYS A 85 15.31 -2.86 19.00
N GLU A 86 14.01 -3.12 19.15
CA GLU A 86 13.14 -3.48 18.04
C GLU A 86 11.73 -2.90 18.21
N ILE A 87 11.16 -2.40 17.12
CA ILE A 87 9.73 -2.08 17.00
C ILE A 87 9.21 -2.77 15.74
N THR A 88 8.16 -3.57 15.85
CA THR A 88 7.54 -4.21 14.69
C THR A 88 6.11 -3.74 14.53
N ILE A 89 5.76 -3.31 13.32
CA ILE A 89 4.41 -2.97 12.87
C ILE A 89 3.97 -4.04 11.89
N TRP A 90 2.79 -4.59 12.11
CA TRP A 90 2.10 -5.44 11.16
C TRP A 90 0.86 -4.74 10.66
N PHE A 91 0.74 -4.59 9.34
CA PHE A 91 -0.45 -4.11 8.66
C PHE A 91 -1.15 -5.29 8.00
N TYR A 92 -2.46 -5.40 8.16
CA TYR A 92 -3.22 -6.44 7.51
C TYR A 92 -4.61 -5.98 7.11
N TYR A 93 -5.10 -6.51 5.99
CA TYR A 93 -6.48 -6.35 5.58
C TYR A 93 -7.35 -7.39 6.30
N ASP A 94 -8.21 -6.95 7.21
CA ASP A 94 -9.25 -7.77 7.82
C ASP A 94 -10.46 -7.78 6.88
N THR A 95 -10.86 -8.95 6.39
CA THR A 95 -11.95 -9.07 5.42
C THR A 95 -13.33 -9.01 6.05
N ASP A 96 -13.47 -9.40 7.32
CA ASP A 96 -14.77 -9.54 7.97
C ASP A 96 -14.91 -8.74 9.28
N ASN A 97 -13.87 -7.98 9.65
CA ASN A 97 -13.80 -7.17 10.87
C ASN A 97 -14.05 -8.04 12.13
N THR A 98 -13.67 -9.32 12.06
CA THR A 98 -13.76 -10.26 13.17
C THR A 98 -12.40 -10.63 13.74
N GLN A 99 -11.31 -10.17 13.13
CA GLN A 99 -9.95 -10.52 13.51
C GLN A 99 -9.52 -9.76 14.76
N ALA A 100 -10.08 -10.16 15.91
CA ALA A 100 -9.63 -9.71 17.21
C ALA A 100 -8.27 -10.35 17.54
N GLY A 101 -7.18 -9.63 17.22
CA GLY A 101 -5.92 -9.77 17.94
C GLY A 101 -5.00 -10.93 17.52
N GLY A 102 -5.00 -11.34 16.25
CA GLY A 102 -4.02 -12.29 15.73
C GLY A 102 -3.54 -11.93 14.33
N LEU A 103 -2.22 -11.92 14.12
CA LEU A 103 -1.62 -11.71 12.79
C LEU A 103 -2.16 -12.73 11.79
N PRO A 104 -2.55 -12.33 10.56
CA PRO A 104 -2.95 -13.27 9.53
C PRO A 104 -1.84 -14.30 9.31
N ALA A 105 -2.12 -15.55 9.65
CA ALA A 105 -1.13 -16.61 9.48
C ALA A 105 -1.02 -16.95 7.99
N GLY A 106 0.18 -16.75 7.42
CA GLY A 106 0.54 -17.27 6.10
C GLY A 106 0.19 -16.39 4.90
N ASP A 107 -0.33 -15.18 5.11
CA ASP A 107 -0.42 -14.19 4.04
C ASP A 107 0.95 -13.51 3.84
N THR A 108 1.42 -13.46 2.61
CA THR A 108 2.68 -12.84 2.20
C THR A 108 2.47 -11.87 1.03
N SER A 109 1.22 -11.54 0.71
CA SER A 109 0.89 -10.62 -0.36
C SER A 109 0.98 -9.17 0.13
N SER A 110 1.74 -8.33 -0.59
CA SER A 110 1.80 -6.88 -0.32
C SER A 110 0.44 -6.19 -0.48
N SER A 111 -0.54 -6.86 -1.09
CA SER A 111 -1.91 -6.34 -1.23
C SER A 111 -2.75 -6.50 0.04
N SER A 112 -2.36 -7.34 0.98
CA SER A 112 -3.17 -7.66 2.18
C SER A 112 -2.37 -7.80 3.47
N TYR A 113 -1.03 -7.84 3.39
CA TYR A 113 -0.18 -7.97 4.57
C TYR A 113 1.20 -7.34 4.38
N VAL A 114 1.64 -6.53 5.34
CA VAL A 114 2.95 -5.86 5.31
C VAL A 114 3.56 -5.80 6.71
N ILE A 115 4.85 -6.09 6.85
CA ILE A 115 5.59 -6.01 8.11
C ILE A 115 6.68 -4.94 7.98
N LEU A 116 6.67 -3.96 8.87
CA LEU A 116 7.78 -3.01 9.04
C LEU A 116 8.44 -3.27 10.38
N LYS A 117 9.76 -3.29 10.39
CA LYS A 117 10.52 -3.43 11.62
C LYS A 117 11.64 -2.40 11.68
N TYR A 118 11.69 -1.72 12.81
CA TYR A 118 12.79 -0.88 13.25
C TYR A 118 13.76 -1.72 14.05
N VAL A 119 15.05 -1.64 13.75
CA VAL A 119 16.10 -2.29 14.53
C VAL A 119 17.19 -1.28 14.86
N ARG A 120 17.62 -1.23 16.12
CA ARG A 120 18.77 -0.44 16.59
C ARG A 120 19.66 -1.25 17.52
N THR A 121 20.86 -0.72 17.76
CA THR A 121 21.72 -1.18 18.86
C THR A 121 21.35 -0.40 20.12
N PRO A 122 20.94 -1.05 21.21
CA PRO A 122 20.70 -0.40 22.50
C PRO A 122 21.91 0.40 23.01
N TYR A 123 21.65 1.46 23.78
CA TYR A 123 22.68 2.32 24.39
C TYR A 123 23.67 2.92 23.38
N SER A 124 23.14 3.30 22.22
CA SER A 124 23.91 3.84 21.10
C SER A 124 23.30 5.16 20.64
N ASP A 125 24.17 6.14 20.39
CA ASP A 125 23.81 7.43 19.77
C ASP A 125 23.45 7.29 18.28
N GLN A 126 23.49 6.08 17.73
CA GLN A 126 23.12 5.83 16.34
C GLN A 126 21.63 5.54 16.20
N PRO A 127 20.94 6.20 15.26
CA PRO A 127 19.55 5.89 14.96
C PRO A 127 19.42 4.47 14.41
N GLY A 128 18.26 3.87 14.63
CA GLY A 128 17.94 2.57 14.02
C GLY A 128 17.53 2.70 12.57
N THR A 129 17.13 1.58 11.97
CA THR A 129 16.64 1.56 10.59
C THR A 129 15.33 0.81 10.49
N TRP A 130 14.35 1.42 9.82
CA TRP A 130 13.13 0.76 9.37
C TRP A 130 13.36 -0.02 8.09
N LYS A 131 12.88 -1.26 8.03
CA LYS A 131 12.86 -2.09 6.83
C LYS A 131 11.59 -2.95 6.77
N PHE A 132 11.23 -3.39 5.57
CA PHE A 132 10.24 -4.42 5.36
C PHE A 132 10.79 -5.81 5.65
N TYR A 133 9.94 -6.67 6.17
CA TYR A 133 10.23 -8.07 6.48
C TYR A 133 9.15 -8.98 5.90
N ASP A 134 9.52 -10.20 5.54
CA ASP A 134 8.56 -11.22 5.17
C ASP A 134 7.96 -11.91 6.41
N ALA A 135 6.93 -12.74 6.21
CA ALA A 135 6.26 -13.46 7.28
C ALA A 135 7.17 -14.48 8.01
N THR A 136 8.36 -14.80 7.48
CA THR A 136 9.35 -15.65 8.14
C THR A 136 10.33 -14.86 9.02
N GLY A 137 10.24 -13.53 9.00
CA GLY A 137 11.17 -12.63 9.69
C GLY A 137 12.44 -12.34 8.92
N SER A 138 12.49 -12.64 7.62
CA SER A 138 13.63 -12.29 6.76
C SER A 138 13.50 -10.85 6.27
N GLU A 139 14.61 -10.11 6.32
CA GLU A 139 14.67 -8.74 5.83
C GLU A 139 14.50 -8.71 4.30
N ILE A 140 13.60 -7.85 3.82
CA ILE A 140 13.37 -7.59 2.39
C ILE A 140 14.15 -6.34 1.94
N GLY A 141 14.13 -5.27 2.74
CA GLY A 141 14.78 -4.00 2.43
C GLY A 141 13.86 -2.80 2.64
N THR A 142 14.05 -1.71 1.90
CA THR A 142 13.23 -0.48 2.02
C THR A 142 12.02 -0.44 1.10
N THR A 143 11.79 -1.50 0.32
CA THR A 143 10.66 -1.63 -0.60
C THR A 143 10.06 -3.03 -0.54
N PHE A 144 8.75 -3.14 -0.62
CA PHE A 144 8.04 -4.42 -0.75
C PHE A 144 6.88 -4.26 -1.74
N GLY A 145 7.06 -4.78 -2.95
CA GLY A 145 6.21 -4.40 -4.08
C GLY A 145 6.34 -2.90 -4.34
N THR A 146 5.21 -2.20 -4.44
CA THR A 146 5.16 -0.74 -4.56
C THR A 146 5.11 0.00 -3.21
N TRP A 147 5.11 -0.70 -2.08
CA TRP A 147 5.33 -0.08 -0.77
C TRP A 147 6.77 0.39 -0.63
N GLN A 148 6.97 1.55 -0.02
CA GLN A 148 8.31 2.12 0.17
C GLN A 148 8.44 2.79 1.53
N ILE A 149 9.62 2.68 2.15
CA ILE A 149 10.04 3.53 3.25
C ILE A 149 10.80 4.71 2.65
N VAL A 150 10.33 5.93 2.94
CA VAL A 150 10.85 7.16 2.35
C VAL A 150 11.74 7.91 3.32
N ASN A 151 11.32 7.98 4.58
CA ASN A 151 12.00 8.73 5.62
C ASN A 151 11.69 8.14 7.00
N GLN A 152 12.43 8.56 8.02
CA GLN A 152 12.21 8.14 9.40
C GLN A 152 12.80 9.18 10.36
N SER A 153 12.32 9.19 11.60
CA SER A 153 12.91 9.96 12.68
C SER A 153 12.79 9.25 14.01
N ASP A 154 13.82 9.38 14.82
CA ASP A 154 13.90 8.83 16.16
C ASP A 154 13.66 9.92 17.21
N PRO A 155 13.41 9.56 18.48
CA PRO A 155 13.42 10.50 19.59
C PRO A 155 14.76 11.25 19.72
N ASP A 156 14.70 12.56 20.00
CA ASP A 156 15.91 13.41 20.16
C ASP A 156 16.69 13.12 21.46
N VAL A 157 16.04 12.52 22.46
CA VAL A 157 16.60 12.21 23.78
C VAL A 157 16.31 10.76 24.10
N TRP A 158 17.33 9.99 24.48
CA TRP A 158 17.21 8.54 24.69
C TRP A 158 17.12 8.16 26.16
N GLU A 159 17.61 9.01 27.07
CA GLU A 159 17.60 8.79 28.53
C GLU A 159 16.23 9.02 29.17
N GLN A 160 15.23 9.41 28.38
CA GLN A 160 13.85 9.56 28.82
C GLN A 160 13.11 8.22 28.85
N SER A 161 12.01 8.18 29.58
CA SER A 161 11.15 7.00 29.69
C SER A 161 10.08 6.93 28.59
N THR A 162 9.95 7.94 27.73
CA THR A 162 8.88 8.03 26.72
C THR A 162 9.30 8.87 25.52
N GLY A 163 8.91 8.46 24.31
CA GLY A 163 9.37 9.09 23.08
C GLY A 163 8.73 8.47 21.84
N THR A 164 8.84 9.18 20.73
CA THR A 164 8.12 8.87 19.49
C THR A 164 9.08 8.47 18.38
N PHE A 165 8.88 7.27 17.83
CA PHE A 165 9.53 6.79 16.62
C PHE A 165 8.62 7.04 15.44
N SER A 166 9.15 7.57 14.35
CA SER A 166 8.36 7.91 13.17
C SER A 166 8.93 7.29 11.91
N VAL A 167 8.06 6.81 11.03
CA VAL A 167 8.42 6.30 9.70
C VAL A 167 7.48 6.87 8.65
N GLU A 168 8.03 7.39 7.55
CA GLU A 168 7.29 7.85 6.39
C GLU A 168 7.26 6.74 5.34
N ILE A 169 6.06 6.34 4.93
CA ILE A 169 5.84 5.27 3.97
C ILE A 169 5.07 5.76 2.74
N ILE A 170 5.28 5.10 1.60
CA ILE A 170 4.35 5.12 0.47
C ILE A 170 3.51 3.85 0.53
N VAL A 171 2.19 4.01 0.50
CA VAL A 171 1.24 2.90 0.47
C VAL A 171 1.26 2.23 -0.89
N GLY A 172 1.32 0.90 -0.92
CA GLY A 172 1.41 0.13 -2.16
C GLY A 172 0.18 0.31 -3.05
N LYS A 173 0.41 0.40 -4.37
CA LYS A 173 -0.61 0.60 -5.42
C LYS A 173 -1.70 -0.46 -5.42
N THR A 174 -1.41 -1.68 -4.96
CA THR A 174 -2.39 -2.78 -4.86
C THR A 174 -2.79 -3.10 -3.42
N ALA A 175 -2.45 -2.25 -2.45
CA ALA A 175 -2.93 -2.37 -1.08
C ALA A 175 -4.47 -2.31 -1.10
N LYS A 176 -5.09 -3.46 -0.80
CA LYS A 176 -6.50 -3.74 -1.04
C LYS A 176 -7.41 -2.60 -0.58
N GLU A 177 -8.32 -2.22 -1.45
CA GLU A 177 -9.34 -1.23 -1.16
C GLU A 177 -10.16 -1.66 0.06
N ALA A 178 -10.39 -0.71 0.97
CA ALA A 178 -11.11 -0.91 2.23
C ALA A 178 -12.19 0.18 2.43
N ASN A 179 -12.87 0.55 1.34
CA ASN A 179 -13.93 1.56 1.32
C ASN A 179 -14.89 1.37 0.13
N ASP A 180 -15.10 0.12 -0.30
CA ASP A 180 -15.87 -0.22 -1.51
C ASP A 180 -17.39 -0.09 -1.31
N GLY A 181 -17.86 0.19 -0.09
CA GLY A 181 -19.29 0.30 0.25
C GLY A 181 -20.06 -1.02 0.15
N VAL A 182 -19.37 -2.15 -0.10
CA VAL A 182 -19.95 -3.48 -0.36
C VAL A 182 -19.42 -4.52 0.64
N ALA A 183 -18.21 -4.34 1.19
CA ALA A 183 -17.59 -5.21 2.19
C ALA A 183 -17.29 -4.46 3.50
N THR A 184 -17.39 -5.18 4.61
CA THR A 184 -17.06 -4.70 5.97
C THR A 184 -15.56 -4.68 6.26
N GLY A 185 -14.72 -4.92 5.26
CA GLY A 185 -13.29 -5.10 5.45
C GLY A 185 -12.56 -3.77 5.61
N ASP A 186 -11.60 -3.77 6.53
CA ASP A 186 -10.75 -2.64 6.88
C ASP A 186 -9.29 -3.09 6.99
N TRP A 187 -8.39 -2.10 7.06
CA TRP A 187 -7.01 -2.34 7.45
C TRP A 187 -6.87 -2.15 8.94
N ASP A 188 -6.20 -3.11 9.55
CA ASP A 188 -5.81 -3.09 10.94
C ASP A 188 -4.29 -3.07 11.05
N PHE A 189 -3.83 -2.71 12.24
CA PHE A 189 -2.42 -2.87 12.56
C PHE A 189 -2.19 -3.35 13.98
N GLN A 190 -1.04 -4.00 14.16
CA GLN A 190 -0.48 -4.30 15.47
C GLN A 190 0.93 -3.74 15.59
N VAL A 191 1.28 -3.24 16.77
CA VAL A 191 2.64 -2.81 17.10
C VAL A 191 3.13 -3.50 18.36
N LYS A 192 4.37 -4.00 18.30
CA LYS A 192 5.10 -4.51 19.45
C LYS A 192 6.48 -3.87 19.55
N VAL A 193 6.97 -3.77 20.78
CA VAL A 193 8.30 -3.26 21.09
C VAL A 193 9.06 -4.29 21.91
N ILE A 194 10.35 -4.43 21.66
CA ILE A 194 11.26 -5.32 22.39
C ILE A 194 12.47 -4.50 22.88
N ASP A 195 12.81 -4.68 24.16
CA ASP A 195 14.01 -4.11 24.79
C ASP A 195 15.26 -5.02 24.61
N ASP A 196 16.41 -4.61 25.14
CA ASP A 196 17.66 -5.36 25.10
C ASP A 196 17.59 -6.69 25.90
N SER A 197 16.72 -6.76 26.91
CA SER A 197 16.47 -7.93 27.75
C SER A 197 15.61 -9.02 27.08
N ASN A 198 15.02 -8.72 25.90
CA ASN A 198 14.02 -9.53 25.20
C ASN A 198 12.65 -9.57 25.90
N SER A 199 12.35 -8.57 26.72
CA SER A 199 11.01 -8.32 27.21
C SER A 199 10.19 -7.64 26.12
N GLU A 200 9.02 -8.22 25.82
CA GLU A 200 8.11 -7.70 24.80
C GLU A 200 6.98 -6.90 25.46
N SER A 201 6.55 -5.83 24.78
CA SER A 201 5.30 -5.16 25.12
C SER A 201 4.08 -6.05 24.84
N ASP A 202 2.98 -5.77 25.52
CA ASP A 202 1.67 -6.19 25.00
C ASP A 202 1.45 -5.55 23.61
N PRO A 203 0.74 -6.21 22.69
CA PRO A 203 0.48 -5.66 21.37
C PRO A 203 -0.50 -4.49 21.45
N TYR A 204 -0.13 -3.35 20.89
CA TYR A 204 -1.06 -2.26 20.63
C TYR A 204 -1.75 -2.52 19.31
N THR A 205 -3.08 -2.55 19.29
CA THR A 205 -3.87 -2.81 18.08
C THR A 205 -4.69 -1.59 17.71
N GLY A 206 -4.66 -1.20 16.44
CA GLY A 206 -5.57 -0.22 15.87
C GLY A 206 -6.43 -0.84 14.78
N TYR A 207 -7.67 -0.36 14.66
CA TYR A 207 -8.70 -0.92 13.79
C TYR A 207 -9.30 0.13 12.87
N GLY A 208 -9.89 -0.30 11.75
CA GLY A 208 -10.77 0.58 10.95
C GLY A 208 -10.06 1.56 10.04
N TYR A 209 -8.82 1.27 9.62
CA TYR A 209 -8.11 2.09 8.65
C TYR A 209 -8.61 1.78 7.25
N THR A 210 -8.74 2.80 6.41
CA THR A 210 -9.29 2.66 5.06
C THR A 210 -8.23 2.99 4.02
N ILE A 211 -8.24 2.24 2.92
CA ILE A 211 -7.45 2.54 1.72
C ILE A 211 -8.44 2.79 0.58
N ASN A 212 -8.36 3.99 -0.01
CA ASN A 212 -9.17 4.41 -1.14
C ASN A 212 -8.87 3.59 -2.39
N TRP A 213 -9.85 3.50 -3.29
CA TRP A 213 -9.65 2.91 -4.60
C TRP A 213 -8.54 3.62 -5.39
N TYR A 214 -7.70 2.83 -6.03
CA TYR A 214 -6.66 3.23 -6.95
C TYR A 214 -6.75 2.37 -8.20
N GLY A 215 -6.71 3.03 -9.36
CA GLY A 215 -6.60 2.37 -10.66
C GLY A 215 -5.69 3.15 -11.59
N GLU A 216 -4.78 2.44 -12.24
CA GLU A 216 -3.87 2.94 -13.25
C GLU A 216 -4.02 2.10 -14.52
N ILE A 217 -4.00 2.75 -15.68
CA ILE A 217 -4.16 2.10 -16.98
C ILE A 217 -3.04 2.53 -17.92
N TYR A 218 -2.50 1.54 -18.64
CA TYR A 218 -1.65 1.76 -19.81
C TYR A 218 -2.25 1.06 -21.02
N VAL A 219 -2.16 1.72 -22.17
CA VAL A 219 -2.63 1.19 -23.45
C VAL A 219 -1.54 1.38 -24.49
N THR A 220 -1.40 0.43 -25.43
CA THR A 220 -0.53 0.62 -26.60
C THR A 220 -0.80 1.99 -27.24
N PRO A 221 0.21 2.88 -27.35
CA PRO A 221 -0.03 4.29 -27.60
C PRO A 221 -0.45 4.63 -29.04
N ASN A 222 -0.20 3.72 -30.00
CA ASN A 222 -0.49 3.96 -31.41
C ASN A 222 -1.07 2.71 -32.06
N PHE A 223 -1.99 2.92 -33.00
CA PHE A 223 -2.53 1.86 -33.83
C PHE A 223 -2.94 2.35 -35.21
N ALA A 224 -3.07 1.41 -36.15
CA ALA A 224 -3.53 1.71 -37.51
C ALA A 224 -4.36 0.56 -38.09
N PHE A 225 -5.37 0.91 -38.88
CA PHE A 225 -6.14 -0.05 -39.68
C PHE A 225 -5.51 -0.33 -41.06
N GLY A 226 -4.48 0.43 -41.44
CA GLY A 226 -3.87 0.34 -42.77
C GLY A 226 -4.74 0.98 -43.85
N ILE A 227 -4.68 0.45 -45.08
CA ILE A 227 -5.51 0.92 -46.19
C ILE A 227 -6.87 0.20 -46.14
N VAL A 228 -7.94 0.97 -45.95
CA VAL A 228 -9.32 0.48 -45.94
C VAL A 228 -10.11 1.10 -47.09
N SER A 229 -11.10 0.36 -47.62
CA SER A 229 -11.96 0.84 -48.71
C SER A 229 -13.22 1.49 -48.15
N PRO A 230 -13.81 2.50 -48.82
CA PRO A 230 -15.17 2.92 -48.53
C PRO A 230 -16.15 1.74 -48.60
N GLN A 231 -17.17 1.74 -47.74
CA GLN A 231 -18.18 0.69 -47.64
C GLN A 231 -17.64 -0.70 -47.24
N SER A 232 -16.46 -0.79 -46.63
CA SER A 232 -15.95 -2.04 -46.06
C SER A 232 -16.29 -2.17 -44.57
N ASN A 233 -16.41 -3.41 -44.09
CA ASN A 233 -16.74 -3.73 -42.70
C ASN A 233 -15.66 -4.63 -42.09
N ASN A 234 -15.57 -4.62 -40.78
CA ASN A 234 -14.70 -5.45 -39.96
C ASN A 234 -13.22 -5.33 -40.37
N ASN A 235 -12.75 -4.13 -40.73
CA ASN A 235 -11.34 -3.94 -41.04
C ASN A 235 -10.56 -3.96 -39.71
N PRO A 236 -9.69 -4.96 -39.46
CA PRO A 236 -8.99 -5.07 -38.18
C PRO A 236 -7.81 -4.10 -38.11
N VAL A 237 -7.31 -3.89 -36.89
CA VAL A 237 -6.01 -3.25 -36.68
C VAL A 237 -4.91 -4.08 -37.36
N THR A 238 -4.01 -3.39 -38.07
CA THR A 238 -2.84 -3.97 -38.75
C THR A 238 -1.52 -3.54 -38.11
N SER A 239 -1.55 -2.49 -37.28
CA SER A 239 -0.43 -2.06 -36.44
C SER A 239 -0.96 -1.74 -35.04
N PRO A 240 -0.42 -2.34 -33.96
CA PRO A 240 0.69 -3.30 -33.94
C PRO A 240 0.37 -4.61 -34.69
N ASN A 241 1.42 -5.36 -35.08
CA ASN A 241 1.31 -6.59 -35.87
C ASN A 241 0.62 -7.75 -35.13
N THR A 242 0.41 -7.58 -33.82
CA THR A 242 -0.39 -8.46 -32.96
C THR A 242 -1.89 -8.41 -33.30
N GLY A 243 -2.36 -7.33 -33.93
CA GLY A 243 -3.78 -7.14 -34.28
C GLY A 243 -4.66 -6.66 -33.14
N TYR A 244 -4.08 -6.31 -31.99
CA TYR A 244 -4.77 -5.78 -30.81
C TYR A 244 -3.92 -4.73 -30.11
N LEU A 245 -4.54 -3.93 -29.24
CA LEU A 245 -3.82 -3.08 -28.29
C LEU A 245 -3.70 -3.82 -26.96
N ASP A 246 -2.50 -3.79 -26.39
CA ASP A 246 -2.29 -4.20 -25.01
C ASP A 246 -2.90 -3.17 -24.08
N VAL A 247 -3.72 -3.63 -23.14
CA VAL A 247 -4.28 -2.82 -22.07
C VAL A 247 -3.87 -3.45 -20.74
N TYR A 248 -3.04 -2.73 -19.98
CA TYR A 248 -2.60 -3.15 -18.65
C TYR A 248 -3.29 -2.29 -17.59
N VAL A 249 -3.81 -2.93 -16.54
CA VAL A 249 -4.48 -2.26 -15.42
C VAL A 249 -3.86 -2.69 -14.11
N VAL A 250 -3.38 -1.74 -13.32
CA VAL A 250 -3.01 -1.94 -11.91
C VAL A 250 -4.12 -1.34 -11.05
N SER A 251 -4.79 -2.17 -10.25
CA SER A 251 -5.89 -1.76 -9.36
C SER A 251 -5.79 -2.42 -8.00
N ASN A 252 -6.17 -1.72 -6.93
CA ASN A 252 -6.31 -2.29 -5.59
C ASN A 252 -7.72 -2.78 -5.25
N GLY A 253 -8.68 -2.55 -6.12
CA GLY A 253 -10.07 -2.99 -5.99
C GLY A 253 -10.62 -3.53 -7.30
N ASN A 254 -11.90 -3.86 -7.32
CA ASN A 254 -12.58 -4.19 -8.57
C ASN A 254 -12.59 -2.97 -9.50
N TYR A 255 -12.68 -3.20 -10.80
CA TYR A 255 -12.58 -2.11 -11.76
C TYR A 255 -13.34 -2.38 -13.06
N ASP A 256 -13.74 -1.28 -13.69
CA ASP A 256 -14.24 -1.25 -15.06
C ASP A 256 -13.21 -0.62 -15.99
N VAL A 257 -13.26 -0.99 -17.27
CA VAL A 257 -12.57 -0.27 -18.33
C VAL A 257 -13.59 0.32 -19.30
N ASN A 258 -13.64 1.63 -19.34
CA ASN A 258 -14.47 2.42 -20.22
C ASN A 258 -13.70 2.85 -21.47
N VAL A 259 -14.39 2.95 -22.60
CA VAL A 259 -13.82 3.39 -23.88
C VAL A 259 -14.67 4.46 -24.54
N LYS A 260 -14.02 5.41 -25.25
CA LYS A 260 -14.67 6.35 -26.17
C LYS A 260 -13.77 6.66 -27.35
N SER A 261 -14.31 7.25 -28.40
CA SER A 261 -13.54 7.87 -29.48
C SER A 261 -13.80 9.38 -29.56
N ASP A 262 -12.90 10.10 -30.25
CA ASP A 262 -13.21 11.44 -30.75
C ASP A 262 -14.52 11.41 -31.56
N THR A 263 -15.25 12.52 -31.57
CA THR A 263 -16.47 12.64 -32.40
C THR A 263 -16.14 12.60 -33.90
N GLN A 264 -14.95 13.07 -34.28
CA GLN A 264 -14.50 13.17 -35.66
C GLN A 264 -13.04 12.74 -35.78
N TRP A 265 -12.71 12.09 -36.89
CA TRP A 265 -11.34 11.83 -37.30
C TRP A 265 -11.01 12.72 -38.51
N ILE A 266 -9.86 13.37 -38.48
CA ILE A 266 -9.50 14.46 -39.38
C ILE A 266 -8.49 13.98 -40.43
N GLY A 267 -8.70 14.39 -41.68
CA GLY A 267 -7.78 14.15 -42.78
C GLY A 267 -6.44 14.88 -42.58
N VAL A 268 -5.34 14.18 -42.78
CA VAL A 268 -3.99 14.73 -42.59
C VAL A 268 -3.61 15.65 -43.75
N THR A 269 -3.97 15.27 -44.99
CA THR A 269 -3.62 16.06 -46.18
C THR A 269 -4.58 17.23 -46.36
N ASP A 270 -5.87 16.99 -46.16
CA ASP A 270 -6.91 18.01 -46.13
C ASP A 270 -7.54 18.07 -44.74
N SER A 271 -7.07 19.02 -43.92
CA SER A 271 -7.59 19.28 -42.57
C SER A 271 -9.07 19.69 -42.52
N THR A 272 -9.70 19.96 -43.68
CA THR A 272 -11.15 20.19 -43.77
C THR A 272 -11.93 18.90 -44.05
N GLY A 273 -11.23 17.84 -44.46
CA GLY A 273 -11.76 16.48 -44.56
C GLY A 273 -11.94 15.87 -43.18
N TYR A 274 -13.13 15.37 -42.90
CA TYR A 274 -13.42 14.64 -41.66
C TYR A 274 -14.41 13.51 -41.88
N VAL A 275 -14.34 12.51 -41.01
CA VAL A 275 -15.35 11.46 -40.88
C VAL A 275 -15.92 11.48 -39.46
N ASN A 276 -17.24 11.33 -39.33
CA ASN A 276 -17.89 11.30 -38.02
C ASN A 276 -17.96 9.87 -37.48
N VAL A 277 -17.68 9.71 -36.19
CA VAL A 277 -17.88 8.43 -35.50
C VAL A 277 -19.37 8.22 -35.22
N THR A 278 -19.87 7.00 -35.44
CA THR A 278 -21.25 6.58 -35.17
C THR A 278 -21.27 5.21 -34.48
N THR A 279 -22.34 4.92 -33.74
CA THR A 279 -22.56 3.61 -33.10
C THR A 279 -23.46 2.66 -33.91
N ALA A 280 -24.06 3.16 -34.99
CA ALA A 280 -24.83 2.39 -35.97
C ALA A 280 -24.04 2.19 -37.27
N THR A 281 -24.56 1.37 -38.20
CA THR A 281 -23.98 1.16 -39.53
C THR A 281 -23.59 2.49 -40.19
N PRO A 282 -22.33 2.66 -40.61
CA PRO A 282 -21.84 3.94 -41.11
C PRO A 282 -22.44 4.27 -42.48
N GLY A 283 -23.07 5.44 -42.57
CA GLY A 283 -23.53 6.04 -43.83
C GLY A 283 -22.51 7.01 -44.41
N ASP A 284 -22.99 8.00 -45.15
CA ASP A 284 -22.13 9.02 -45.76
C ASP A 284 -21.23 9.75 -44.76
N LYS A 285 -19.92 9.79 -45.05
CA LYS A 285 -18.89 10.46 -44.25
C LYS A 285 -18.87 10.03 -42.78
N LYS A 286 -19.14 8.75 -42.54
CA LYS A 286 -19.16 8.16 -41.20
C LYS A 286 -18.26 6.94 -41.11
N ILE A 287 -17.78 6.69 -39.90
CA ILE A 287 -17.07 5.48 -39.51
C ILE A 287 -17.70 4.91 -38.24
N LEU A 288 -17.63 3.59 -38.07
CA LEU A 288 -18.01 2.91 -36.84
C LEU A 288 -16.77 2.17 -36.34
N LEU A 289 -16.36 2.49 -35.11
CA LEU A 289 -15.30 1.78 -34.39
C LEU A 289 -15.94 0.73 -33.48
N LYS A 290 -15.35 -0.46 -33.41
CA LYS A 290 -15.80 -1.55 -32.57
C LYS A 290 -14.67 -2.14 -31.76
N ILE A 291 -14.98 -2.66 -30.58
CA ILE A 291 -14.01 -3.27 -29.66
C ILE A 291 -14.50 -4.63 -29.13
N ASN A 292 -13.58 -5.58 -28.92
CA ASN A 292 -13.83 -6.86 -28.26
C ASN A 292 -12.57 -7.35 -27.53
N ALA A 293 -12.75 -8.17 -26.49
CA ALA A 293 -11.65 -8.83 -25.78
C ALA A 293 -11.19 -10.15 -26.41
N ASN A 294 -12.01 -10.76 -27.28
CA ASN A 294 -11.88 -12.16 -27.72
C ASN A 294 -11.59 -12.34 -29.23
N ASN A 295 -11.11 -11.29 -29.92
CA ASN A 295 -10.87 -11.32 -31.37
C ASN A 295 -12.08 -11.76 -32.22
N ASP A 296 -13.28 -11.29 -31.87
CA ASP A 296 -14.51 -11.58 -32.61
C ASP A 296 -15.22 -10.29 -33.03
N ALA A 297 -15.15 -10.00 -34.34
CA ALA A 297 -15.79 -8.82 -34.92
C ALA A 297 -17.33 -8.89 -34.88
N GLY A 298 -17.91 -10.10 -34.83
CA GLY A 298 -19.36 -10.31 -34.85
C GLY A 298 -20.05 -9.97 -33.53
N SER A 299 -19.32 -10.07 -32.42
CA SER A 299 -19.78 -9.70 -31.08
C SER A 299 -19.16 -8.41 -30.55
N ALA A 300 -18.33 -7.73 -31.36
CA ALA A 300 -17.67 -6.49 -30.96
C ALA A 300 -18.68 -5.36 -30.71
N SER A 301 -18.48 -4.64 -29.61
CA SER A 301 -19.34 -3.51 -29.20
C SER A 301 -18.92 -2.23 -29.90
N ALA A 302 -19.89 -1.40 -30.29
CA ALA A 302 -19.61 -0.09 -30.88
C ALA A 302 -18.98 0.87 -29.85
N ILE A 303 -17.92 1.57 -30.26
CA ILE A 303 -17.29 2.61 -29.44
C ILE A 303 -18.02 3.94 -29.67
N ALA A 304 -18.60 4.48 -28.61
CA ALA A 304 -19.32 5.76 -28.66
C ALA A 304 -18.37 6.96 -28.56
N THR A 305 -18.92 8.17 -28.71
CA THR A 305 -18.21 9.44 -28.50
C THR A 305 -18.22 9.91 -27.03
N THR A 306 -18.91 9.15 -26.18
CA THR A 306 -18.93 9.26 -24.72
C THR A 306 -18.41 7.95 -24.14
N TYR A 307 -17.87 7.98 -22.93
CA TYR A 307 -17.39 6.76 -22.28
C TYR A 307 -18.51 5.74 -22.12
N THR A 308 -18.24 4.52 -22.57
CA THR A 308 -19.09 3.34 -22.39
C THR A 308 -18.25 2.19 -21.88
N VAL A 309 -18.82 1.36 -21.02
CA VAL A 309 -18.14 0.19 -20.44
C VAL A 309 -17.75 -0.79 -21.54
N TRP A 310 -16.48 -1.19 -21.58
CA TRP A 310 -15.96 -2.26 -22.43
C TRP A 310 -15.70 -3.52 -21.62
N LEU A 311 -15.00 -3.38 -20.49
CA LEU A 311 -14.80 -4.45 -19.50
C LEU A 311 -15.54 -4.05 -18.23
N ASP A 312 -16.43 -4.91 -17.77
CA ASP A 312 -17.35 -4.69 -16.65
C ASP A 312 -16.95 -5.59 -15.48
N ASN A 313 -16.92 -5.03 -14.27
CA ASN A 313 -16.70 -5.68 -12.99
C ASN A 313 -15.52 -6.67 -12.98
N GLN A 314 -14.35 -6.20 -13.39
CA GLN A 314 -13.11 -6.97 -13.34
C GLN A 314 -12.61 -7.08 -11.90
N ASN A 315 -12.13 -8.27 -11.53
CA ASN A 315 -11.68 -8.53 -10.16
C ASN A 315 -10.33 -7.87 -9.85
N GLY A 316 -10.19 -7.29 -8.65
CA GLY A 316 -8.92 -6.89 -8.06
C GLY A 316 -8.74 -7.40 -6.61
N PRO A 317 -7.63 -7.07 -5.93
CA PRO A 317 -6.44 -6.36 -6.45
C PRO A 317 -5.77 -7.12 -7.61
N THR A 318 -5.18 -6.38 -8.56
CA THR A 318 -4.40 -6.98 -9.65
C THR A 318 -2.95 -7.23 -9.21
N GLY A 319 -2.09 -7.69 -10.14
CA GLY A 319 -0.64 -7.70 -9.90
C GLY A 319 -0.10 -6.30 -9.59
N ASP A 320 0.84 -6.23 -8.65
CA ASP A 320 1.50 -4.99 -8.21
C ASP A 320 2.53 -4.49 -9.24
N GLY A 321 2.83 -3.19 -9.23
CA GLY A 321 3.84 -2.57 -10.09
C GLY A 321 3.34 -1.34 -10.88
N ASP A 322 3.84 -1.20 -12.10
CA ASP A 322 3.54 -0.08 -13.01
C ASP A 322 2.87 -0.61 -14.28
N ALA A 323 1.69 -0.08 -14.63
CA ALA A 323 0.92 -0.54 -15.78
C ALA A 323 1.70 -0.31 -17.09
N SER A 324 2.46 0.78 -17.17
CA SER A 324 3.29 1.10 -18.34
C SER A 324 4.47 0.16 -18.55
N ALA A 325 4.88 -0.55 -17.50
CA ALA A 325 5.88 -1.61 -17.55
C ALA A 325 5.27 -3.01 -17.80
N GLY A 326 3.97 -3.09 -18.08
CA GLY A 326 3.27 -4.35 -18.36
C GLY A 326 2.87 -5.15 -17.11
N ASN A 327 2.79 -4.49 -15.94
CA ASN A 327 2.30 -5.11 -14.71
C ASN A 327 0.77 -5.01 -14.59
N GLY A 328 0.21 -5.73 -13.62
CA GLY A 328 -1.22 -5.75 -13.38
C GLY A 328 -1.98 -6.79 -14.21
N ALA A 329 -3.27 -6.56 -14.41
CA ALA A 329 -4.11 -7.37 -15.28
C ALA A 329 -3.91 -6.97 -16.74
N HIS A 330 -3.75 -7.95 -17.62
CA HIS A 330 -3.54 -7.74 -19.05
C HIS A 330 -4.80 -8.10 -19.84
N HIS A 331 -5.24 -7.18 -20.69
CA HIS A 331 -6.40 -7.31 -21.55
C HIS A 331 -6.03 -7.02 -23.00
N TYR A 332 -6.69 -7.71 -23.92
CA TYR A 332 -6.48 -7.55 -25.36
C TYR A 332 -7.61 -6.71 -25.97
N ALA A 333 -7.33 -5.49 -26.41
CA ALA A 333 -8.30 -4.67 -27.11
C ALA A 333 -8.23 -4.90 -28.62
N TYR A 334 -9.05 -5.81 -29.14
CA TYR A 334 -9.21 -5.99 -30.58
C TYR A 334 -10.16 -4.92 -31.12
N LEU A 335 -9.67 -4.14 -32.09
CA LEU A 335 -10.45 -3.06 -32.70
C LEU A 335 -10.76 -3.37 -34.17
N TRP A 336 -11.96 -3.00 -34.60
CA TRP A 336 -12.37 -3.02 -36.00
C TRP A 336 -12.97 -1.69 -36.43
N LEU A 337 -12.80 -1.39 -37.70
CA LEU A 337 -13.35 -0.23 -38.37
C LEU A 337 -14.36 -0.66 -39.43
N ASP A 338 -15.55 -0.08 -39.41
CA ASP A 338 -16.48 -0.08 -40.54
C ASP A 338 -16.46 1.31 -41.17
N VAL A 339 -16.44 1.36 -42.49
CA VAL A 339 -16.25 2.59 -43.27
C VAL A 339 -17.48 2.86 -44.12
N GLY A 340 -18.04 4.05 -44.02
CA GLY A 340 -19.19 4.47 -44.82
C GLY A 340 -18.83 4.85 -46.26
N SER A 341 -19.76 5.54 -46.92
CA SER A 341 -19.62 6.05 -48.29
C SER A 341 -19.15 7.51 -48.34
N ASN A 342 -18.76 7.97 -49.53
CA ASN A 342 -18.46 9.38 -49.82
C ASN A 342 -17.36 10.00 -48.95
N ILE A 343 -16.37 9.19 -48.56
CA ILE A 343 -15.16 9.62 -47.83
C ILE A 343 -14.05 9.87 -48.85
N ALA A 344 -13.46 11.06 -48.81
CA ALA A 344 -12.35 11.41 -49.70
C ALA A 344 -11.10 10.59 -49.35
N GLN A 345 -10.26 10.30 -50.34
CA GLN A 345 -8.99 9.61 -50.10
C GLN A 345 -8.06 10.52 -49.29
N ASP A 346 -7.77 10.12 -48.05
CA ASP A 346 -6.80 10.75 -47.15
C ASP A 346 -6.42 9.74 -46.06
N THR A 347 -5.46 10.10 -45.21
CA THR A 347 -5.24 9.45 -43.92
C THR A 347 -6.04 10.20 -42.87
N TYR A 348 -6.99 9.53 -42.24
CA TYR A 348 -7.79 10.11 -41.16
C TYR A 348 -7.21 9.72 -39.80
N VAL A 349 -6.99 10.71 -38.94
CA VAL A 349 -6.41 10.53 -37.60
C VAL A 349 -7.43 10.97 -36.55
N GLY A 350 -7.57 10.17 -35.51
CA GLY A 350 -8.34 10.47 -34.31
C GLY A 350 -7.91 9.54 -33.18
N HIS A 351 -8.52 9.72 -32.01
CA HIS A 351 -8.13 8.99 -30.81
C HIS A 351 -9.24 8.06 -30.33
N VAL A 352 -8.80 6.99 -29.67
CA VAL A 352 -9.63 6.15 -28.80
C VAL A 352 -9.05 6.28 -27.41
N TYR A 353 -9.89 6.62 -26.44
CA TYR A 353 -9.50 6.83 -25.05
C TYR A 353 -10.03 5.70 -24.21
N PHE A 354 -9.17 5.21 -23.31
CA PHE A 354 -9.54 4.24 -22.29
C PHE A 354 -9.50 4.92 -20.92
N GLN A 355 -10.38 4.50 -20.02
CA GLN A 355 -10.40 4.96 -18.65
C GLN A 355 -10.68 3.76 -17.75
N VAL A 356 -9.93 3.65 -16.65
CA VAL A 356 -10.23 2.73 -15.57
C VAL A 356 -11.03 3.45 -14.48
N THR A 357 -12.04 2.80 -13.93
CA THR A 357 -12.89 3.32 -12.84
C THR A 357 -13.16 2.25 -11.79
N ASN A 358 -13.51 2.65 -10.56
CA ASN A 358 -14.02 1.73 -9.56
C ASN A 358 -15.34 1.10 -10.05
N ALA A 359 -15.53 -0.20 -9.80
CA ALA A 359 -16.67 -1.00 -10.28
C ALA A 359 -17.79 -1.11 -9.23
#